data_AF-A0A8T5MZ17-F1
#
_entry.id   AF-A0A8T5MZ17-F1
#
_cell.length_a   1.000
_cell.length_b   1.000
_cell.length_c   1.000
_cell.angle_alpha   90.00
_cell.angle_beta   90.00
_cell.angle_gamma   90.00
#
_symmetry.space_group_name_H-M   'P 1'
#
loop_
_entity.id
_entity.type
_entity.pdbx_description
1 polymer ?
#
loop_
_entity_poly.entity_id
_entity_poly.type
_entity_poly.pdbx_seq_one_letter_code
_entity_poly.pdbx_strand_id
1 'polypeptide(L)'
;MKDIFGKALMDYYNGDKTKIRLRRDDNYLDEEDLGVYFSGYDDFPEYEIRILEYVNGKILDIGCGAGRHALFLQKKGCSVVGMDFSKLAIKVSKMRGLKNCVLTSAFSLPFKK
;
A
#
# COMPACT_ATOMS: atom_id res chain seq x y z
N MET A 1 12.05 -4.94 -13.66
CA MET A 1 10.60 -4.94 -13.93
C MET A 1 10.13 -3.51 -14.07
N LYS A 2 9.23 -3.18 -15.00
CA LYS A 2 8.68 -1.81 -15.11
C LYS A 2 7.70 -1.57 -13.94
N ASP A 3 7.77 -0.41 -13.30
CA ASP A 3 6.91 0.00 -12.17
C ASP A 3 5.51 0.41 -12.67
N ILE A 4 4.78 -0.53 -13.29
CA ILE A 4 3.50 -0.28 -13.93
C ILE A 4 2.42 0.00 -12.88
N PHE A 5 2.38 -0.81 -11.82
CA PHE A 5 1.40 -0.65 -10.76
C PHE A 5 1.62 0.64 -9.97
N GLY A 6 2.87 1.00 -9.65
CA GLY A 6 3.17 2.27 -9.00
C GLY A 6 2.82 3.48 -9.87
N LYS A 7 2.97 3.38 -11.20
CA LYS A 7 2.46 4.41 -12.11
C LYS A 7 0.94 4.54 -12.00
N ALA A 8 0.22 3.43 -12.02
CA ALA A 8 -1.23 3.46 -11.90
C ALA A 8 -1.70 4.06 -10.56
N LEU A 9 -1.02 3.78 -9.44
CA LEU A 9 -1.25 4.45 -8.16
C LEU A 9 -0.99 5.96 -8.23
N MET A 10 0.08 6.38 -8.92
CA MET A 10 0.40 7.80 -9.10
C MET A 10 -0.67 8.51 -9.93
N ASP A 11 -1.10 7.89 -11.04
CA ASP A 11 -2.14 8.42 -11.92
C ASP A 11 -3.47 8.55 -11.14
N TYR A 12 -3.83 7.53 -10.35
CA TYR A 12 -5.01 7.57 -9.47
C TYR A 12 -4.96 8.67 -8.42
N TYR A 13 -3.79 8.88 -7.81
CA TYR A 13 -3.58 9.98 -6.87
C TYR A 13 -3.75 11.35 -7.54
N ASN A 14 -3.33 11.50 -8.79
CA ASN A 14 -3.47 12.73 -9.57
C ASN A 14 -4.88 12.92 -10.19
N GLY A 15 -5.82 12.01 -9.91
CA GLY A 15 -7.21 12.13 -10.33
C GLY A 15 -7.63 11.26 -11.51
N ASP A 16 -6.71 10.51 -12.13
CA ASP A 16 -7.04 9.56 -13.18
C ASP A 16 -7.66 8.28 -12.59
N LYS A 17 -8.97 8.10 -12.75
CA LYS A 17 -9.71 6.95 -12.24
C LYS A 17 -9.83 5.81 -13.25
N THR A 18 -8.97 5.77 -14.26
CA THR A 18 -8.93 4.68 -15.24
C THR A 18 -8.69 3.34 -14.54
N LYS A 19 -9.56 2.36 -14.81
CA LYS A 19 -9.42 1.00 -14.29
C LYS A 19 -8.17 0.33 -14.85
N ILE A 20 -7.51 -0.48 -14.03
CA ILE A 20 -6.38 -1.30 -14.48
C ILE A 20 -6.87 -2.66 -14.96
N ARG A 21 -6.14 -3.25 -15.91
CA ARG A 21 -6.32 -4.65 -16.30
C ARG A 21 -5.19 -5.48 -15.74
N LEU A 22 -5.54 -6.49 -14.95
CA LEU A 22 -4.58 -7.46 -14.43
C LEU A 22 -4.70 -8.73 -15.26
N ARG A 23 -3.57 -9.19 -15.81
CA ARG A 23 -3.48 -10.49 -16.49
C ARG A 23 -2.55 -11.40 -15.72
N ARG A 24 -3.07 -12.55 -15.31
CA ARG A 24 -2.31 -13.62 -14.68
C ARG A 24 -1.71 -14.56 -15.73
N ASP A 25 -0.77 -15.39 -15.30
CA ASP A 25 -0.10 -16.40 -16.13
C ASP A 25 -1.03 -17.54 -16.60
N ASP A 26 -2.12 -17.79 -15.87
CA ASP A 26 -3.23 -18.68 -16.25
C ASP A 26 -4.21 -18.06 -17.27
N ASN A 27 -3.88 -16.89 -17.84
CA ASN A 27 -4.72 -16.10 -18.73
C ASN A 27 -6.00 -15.52 -18.10
N TYR A 28 -6.15 -15.62 -16.77
CA TYR A 28 -7.21 -14.89 -16.09
C TYR A 28 -7.00 -13.38 -16.28
N LEU A 29 -8.08 -12.71 -16.68
CA LEU A 29 -8.14 -11.27 -16.89
C LEU A 29 -9.12 -10.67 -15.88
N ASP A 30 -8.63 -9.69 -15.14
CA ASP A 30 -9.43 -8.91 -14.20
C ASP A 30 -9.37 -7.41 -14.54
N GLU A 31 -10.42 -6.68 -14.17
CA GLU A 31 -10.47 -5.22 -14.23
C GLU A 31 -10.72 -4.65 -12.83
N GLU A 32 -9.72 -3.98 -12.27
CA GLU A 32 -9.79 -3.45 -10.91
C GLU A 32 -9.89 -1.92 -10.89
N ASP A 33 -10.73 -1.39 -10.00
CA ASP A 33 -10.67 0.01 -9.57
C ASP A 33 -9.63 0.16 -8.46
N LEU A 34 -8.68 1.08 -8.65
CA LEU A 34 -7.62 1.31 -7.68
C LEU A 34 -8.09 2.00 -6.38
N GLY A 35 -9.35 2.42 -6.28
CA GLY A 35 -9.90 3.08 -5.10
C GLY A 35 -9.73 2.28 -3.80
N VAL A 36 -9.72 0.95 -3.90
CA VAL A 36 -9.44 0.06 -2.76
C VAL A 36 -8.05 0.30 -2.14
N TYR A 37 -7.05 0.76 -2.89
CA TYR A 37 -5.72 1.09 -2.38
C TYR A 37 -5.67 2.48 -1.71
N PHE A 38 -6.71 3.29 -1.91
CA PHE A 38 -6.86 4.63 -1.35
C PHE A 38 -7.91 4.71 -0.25
N SER A 39 -8.67 3.65 -0.03
CA SER A 39 -9.80 3.60 0.90
C SER A 39 -9.41 3.85 2.35
N GLY A 40 -10.38 4.33 3.15
CA GLY A 40 -10.24 4.56 4.58
C GLY A 40 -10.61 3.33 5.41
N TYR A 41 -10.34 3.39 6.71
CA TYR A 41 -10.68 2.32 7.66
C TYR A 41 -12.16 1.92 7.61
N ASP A 42 -13.05 2.90 7.43
CA ASP A 42 -14.50 2.68 7.37
C ASP A 42 -14.94 1.91 6.11
N ASP A 43 -14.10 1.86 5.08
CA ASP A 43 -14.34 1.15 3.83
C ASP A 43 -13.64 -0.22 3.78
N PHE A 44 -12.91 -0.60 4.83
CA PHE A 44 -12.17 -1.86 4.85
C PHE A 44 -13.13 -3.04 5.02
N PRO A 45 -12.84 -4.20 4.39
CA PRO A 45 -13.55 -5.44 4.69
C PRO A 45 -13.49 -5.76 6.19
N GLU A 46 -14.57 -6.35 6.73
CA GLU A 46 -14.69 -6.64 8.16
C GLU A 46 -13.51 -7.47 8.71
N TYR A 47 -12.99 -8.41 7.92
CA TYR A 47 -11.84 -9.21 8.34
C TYR A 47 -10.56 -8.37 8.49
N GLU A 48 -10.36 -7.34 7.67
CA GLU A 48 -9.21 -6.44 7.80
C GLU A 48 -9.34 -5.57 9.05
N ILE A 49 -10.55 -5.05 9.30
CA ILE A 49 -10.88 -4.30 10.51
C ILE A 49 -10.52 -5.13 11.76
N ARG A 50 -11.04 -6.36 11.84
CA ARG A 50 -10.77 -7.28 12.96
C ARG A 50 -9.28 -7.53 13.16
N ILE A 51 -8.50 -7.69 12.09
CA ILE A 51 -7.05 -7.90 12.21
C ILE A 51 -6.36 -6.64 12.76
N LEU A 52 -6.74 -5.44 12.30
CA LEU A 52 -6.14 -4.17 12.72
C LEU A 52 -6.39 -3.82 14.19
N GLU A 53 -7.39 -4.43 14.83
CA GLU A 53 -7.63 -4.32 16.27
C GLU A 53 -6.48 -4.92 17.10
N TYR A 54 -5.91 -6.04 16.64
CA TYR A 54 -4.80 -6.73 17.32
C TYR A 54 -3.43 -6.10 17.04
N VAL A 55 -3.31 -5.27 16.00
CA VAL A 55 -2.05 -4.64 15.61
C VAL A 55 -1.70 -3.47 16.54
N ASN A 56 -0.52 -3.55 17.17
CA ASN A 56 -0.01 -2.55 18.11
C ASN A 56 1.53 -2.50 18.14
N GLY A 57 2.09 -1.44 18.73
CA GLY A 57 3.54 -1.29 18.94
C GLY A 57 4.32 -0.80 17.71
N LYS A 58 5.46 -1.45 17.44
CA LYS A 58 6.32 -1.17 16.27
C LYS A 58 5.90 -2.06 15.11
N ILE A 59 5.55 -1.46 13.99
CA ILE A 59 4.89 -2.15 12.87
C ILE A 59 5.69 -1.95 11.59
N LEU A 60 5.82 -3.03 10.81
CA LEU A 60 6.31 -3.02 9.45
C LEU A 60 5.15 -3.38 8.51
N ASP A 61 4.75 -2.46 7.64
CA ASP A 61 3.75 -2.69 6.59
C ASP A 61 4.47 -3.07 5.29
N ILE A 62 4.45 -4.37 4.96
CA ILE A 62 5.19 -4.95 3.82
C ILE A 62 4.32 -4.90 2.56
N GLY A 63 4.81 -4.25 1.50
CA GLY A 63 4.02 -4.01 0.29
C GLY A 63 2.98 -2.92 0.55
N CYS A 64 3.39 -1.83 1.20
CA CYS A 64 2.46 -0.82 1.70
C CYS A 64 1.70 -0.09 0.58
N GLY A 65 2.14 -0.15 -0.67
CA GLY A 65 1.44 0.42 -1.81
C GLY A 65 1.21 1.93 -1.65
N ALA A 66 -0.05 2.36 -1.76
CA ALA A 66 -0.45 3.74 -1.48
C ALA A 66 -0.58 4.06 0.03
N GLY A 67 -0.39 3.08 0.92
CA GLY A 67 -0.24 3.27 2.36
C GLY A 67 -1.52 3.21 3.18
N ARG A 68 -2.60 2.60 2.68
CA ARG A 68 -3.92 2.63 3.36
C ARG A 68 -3.86 2.13 4.82
N HIS A 69 -3.17 1.02 5.07
CA HIS A 69 -3.03 0.42 6.40
C HIS A 69 -2.05 1.20 7.25
N ALA A 70 -0.85 1.48 6.74
CA ALA A 70 0.15 2.26 7.47
C ALA A 70 -0.34 3.67 7.87
N LEU A 71 -1.12 4.35 7.02
CA LEU A 71 -1.71 5.65 7.33
C LEU A 71 -2.72 5.56 8.48
N PHE A 72 -3.58 4.54 8.48
CA PHE A 72 -4.50 4.29 9.58
C PHE A 72 -3.76 4.02 10.89
N LEU A 73 -2.79 3.10 10.88
CA LEU A 73 -2.02 2.74 12.06
C LEU A 73 -1.17 3.91 12.59
N GLN A 74 -0.63 4.74 11.70
CA GLN A 74 0.04 5.99 12.07
C GLN A 74 -0.93 6.95 12.79
N LYS A 75 -2.17 7.11 12.29
CA LYS A 75 -3.19 7.94 12.94
C LYS A 75 -3.61 7.38 14.30
N LYS A 76 -3.61 6.06 14.47
CA LYS A 76 -3.83 5.34 15.74
C LYS A 76 -2.67 5.53 16.74
N GLY A 77 -1.59 6.21 16.35
CA GLY A 77 -0.43 6.48 17.21
C GLY A 77 0.64 5.38 17.21
N CYS A 78 0.55 4.40 16.32
CA CYS A 78 1.56 3.36 16.22
C CYS A 78 2.83 3.84 15.52
N SER A 79 3.98 3.24 15.85
CA SER A 79 5.23 3.47 15.14
C SER A 79 5.30 2.56 13.92
N VAL A 80 4.84 3.06 12.78
CA VAL A 80 4.76 2.30 11.52
C VAL A 80 5.90 2.68 10.57
N VAL A 81 6.47 1.68 9.90
CA VAL A 81 7.32 1.83 8.72
C VAL A 81 6.63 1.12 7.55
N GLY A 82 6.28 1.85 6.49
CA GLY A 82 5.81 1.26 5.25
C GLY A 82 6.97 0.88 4.34
N MET A 83 6.91 -0.26 3.68
CA MET A 83 7.91 -0.64 2.68
C MET A 83 7.26 -1.16 1.40
N ASP A 84 7.90 -0.86 0.28
CA ASP A 84 7.48 -1.33 -1.04
C ASP A 84 8.70 -1.32 -1.97
N PHE A 85 8.71 -2.20 -2.98
CA PHE A 85 9.76 -2.22 -3.99
C PHE A 85 9.49 -1.20 -5.11
N SER A 86 8.24 -0.73 -5.23
CA SER A 86 7.82 0.29 -6.18
C SER A 86 8.24 1.68 -5.70
N LYS A 87 9.08 2.34 -6.50
CA LYS A 87 9.50 3.72 -6.23
C LYS A 87 8.32 4.68 -6.28
N LEU A 88 7.37 4.46 -7.19
CA LEU A 88 6.20 5.32 -7.32
C LEU A 88 5.18 5.08 -6.20
N ALA A 89 4.98 3.84 -5.74
CA ALA A 89 4.14 3.56 -4.58
C ALA A 89 4.66 4.25 -3.32
N ILE A 90 5.97 4.17 -3.04
CA ILE A 90 6.60 4.90 -1.93
C ILE A 90 6.38 6.41 -2.06
N LYS A 91 6.49 6.96 -3.27
CA LYS A 91 6.25 8.38 -3.51
C LYS A 91 4.79 8.75 -3.22
N VAL A 92 3.82 7.97 -3.69
CA VAL A 92 2.38 8.17 -3.40
C VAL A 92 2.11 8.09 -1.90
N SER A 93 2.61 7.05 -1.21
CA SER A 93 2.47 6.90 0.24
C SER A 93 2.98 8.12 1.01
N LYS A 94 4.15 8.65 0.64
CA LYS A 94 4.70 9.88 1.24
C LYS A 94 3.83 11.10 0.94
N MET A 95 3.38 11.26 -0.30
CA MET A 95 2.49 12.36 -0.70
C MET A 95 1.13 12.31 0.04
N ARG A 96 0.68 11.12 0.43
CA ARG A 96 -0.51 10.92 1.29
C ARG A 96 -0.25 11.14 2.78
N GLY A 97 0.99 11.41 3.18
CA GLY A 97 1.36 11.77 4.55
C GLY A 97 1.90 10.63 5.42
N LEU A 98 2.30 9.49 4.83
CA LEU A 98 3.01 8.45 5.57
C LEU A 98 4.42 8.94 5.89
N LYS A 99 4.77 9.00 7.18
CA LYS A 99 6.02 9.63 7.65
C LYS A 99 7.26 8.78 7.38
N ASN A 100 7.16 7.47 7.59
CA ASN A 100 8.29 6.55 7.45
C ASN A 100 8.02 5.54 6.33
N CYS A 101 8.76 5.67 5.22
CA CYS A 101 8.69 4.73 4.10
C CYS A 101 10.09 4.30 3.65
N VAL A 102 10.25 3.02 3.33
CA VAL A 102 11.51 2.44 2.84
C VAL A 102 11.29 1.80 1.48
N LEU A 103 12.08 2.23 0.49
CA LEU A 103 12.16 1.57 -0.81
C LEU A 103 13.05 0.33 -0.68
N THR A 104 12.46 -0.86 -0.56
CA THR A 104 13.21 -2.11 -0.47
C THR A 104 12.35 -3.31 -0.89
N SER A 105 13.01 -4.44 -1.12
CA SER A 105 12.36 -5.72 -1.36
C SER A 105 12.09 -6.45 -0.04
N ALA A 106 10.96 -7.16 0.06
CA ALA A 106 10.67 -8.05 1.19
C ALA A 106 11.74 -9.15 1.35
N PHE A 107 12.45 -9.49 0.27
CA PHE A 107 13.57 -10.45 0.29
C PHE A 107 14.88 -9.84 0.82
N SER A 108 14.94 -8.54 1.07
CA SER A 108 16.14 -7.81 1.49
C SER A 108 15.79 -6.75 2.52
N LEU A 109 15.29 -7.22 3.67
CA LEU A 109 14.91 -6.35 4.77
C LEU A 109 16.15 -5.69 5.41
N PRO A 110 16.14 -4.37 5.64
CA PRO A 110 17.24 -3.64 6.25
C PRO A 110 17.32 -3.80 7.78
N PHE A 111 16.55 -4.74 8.34
CA PHE A 111 16.46 -4.97 9.79
C PHE A 111 17.35 -6.13 10.19
N LYS A 112 18.02 -6.01 11.35
CA LYS A 112 18.80 -7.12 11.91
C LYS A 112 17.84 -8.27 12.25
N LYS A 113 18.22 -9.49 11.84
CA LYS A 113 17.56 -10.73 12.25
C LYS A 113 17.85 -11.03 13.71
#